data_AF-A0A7K0DMY5-F1
#
_entry.id   AF-A0A7K0DMY5-F1
#
_cell.length_a   1.000
_cell.length_b   1.000
_cell.length_c   1.000
_cell.angle_alpha   90.00
_cell.angle_beta   90.00
_cell.angle_gamma   90.00
#
_symmetry.space_group_name_H-M   'P 1'
#
loop_
_entity.id
_entity.type
_entity.pdbx_description
1 polymer ?
#
loop_
_entity_poly.entity_id
_entity_poly.type
_entity_poly.pdbx_seq_one_letter_code
_entity_poly.pdbx_strand_id
1 'polypeptide(L)'
;MSEESGPGESVPTVAEVVESWKVPSDAPVALQIRHNILVAIEGGYDDPQLVADLAVGPLVVAVGRLETDLADARRRIAELERALADGESK
;
A
#
# COMPACT_ATOMS: atom_id res chain seq x y z
N MET A 1 28.23 -15.11 38.73
CA MET A 1 28.14 -13.77 38.14
C MET A 1 26.75 -13.65 37.60
N SER A 2 25.96 -12.75 38.20
CA SER A 2 24.64 -12.40 37.71
C SER A 2 24.82 -11.44 36.54
N GLU A 3 24.22 -11.74 35.39
CA GLU A 3 23.99 -10.73 34.37
C GLU A 3 22.49 -10.44 34.34
N GLU A 4 22.19 -9.26 34.85
CA GLU A 4 20.92 -8.58 34.83
C GLU A 4 20.57 -8.25 33.37
N SER A 5 19.61 -8.97 32.79
CA SER A 5 18.95 -8.49 31.57
C SER A 5 17.79 -7.61 32.00
N GLY A 6 17.97 -6.29 31.96
CA GLY A 6 16.85 -5.34 32.00
C GLY A 6 15.85 -5.65 30.88
N PRO A 7 14.62 -5.09 30.90
CA PRO A 7 13.63 -5.35 29.86
C PRO A 7 14.14 -4.76 28.55
N GLY A 8 14.87 -5.57 27.79
CA GLY A 8 15.42 -5.22 26.49
C GLY A 8 14.26 -5.04 25.55
N GLU A 9 14.13 -3.84 25.00
CA GLU A 9 13.24 -3.56 23.89
C GLU A 9 13.58 -4.54 22.76
N SER A 10 12.74 -5.56 22.59
CA SER A 10 12.94 -6.59 21.58
C SER A 10 12.84 -5.95 20.20
N VAL A 11 13.83 -6.21 19.33
CA VAL A 11 13.79 -5.77 17.94
C VAL A 11 12.51 -6.31 17.30
N PRO A 12 11.67 -5.46 16.67
CA PRO A 12 10.44 -5.92 16.06
C PRO A 12 10.73 -6.86 14.90
N THR A 13 9.91 -7.90 14.79
CA THR A 13 9.87 -8.82 13.67
C THR A 13 9.40 -8.10 12.39
N VAL A 14 9.68 -8.70 11.24
CA VAL A 14 9.21 -8.16 9.96
C VAL A 14 7.68 -8.10 9.90
N ALA A 15 6.99 -9.09 10.48
CA ALA A 15 5.54 -9.07 10.62
C ALA A 15 5.05 -7.84 11.38
N GLU A 16 5.62 -7.56 12.56
CA GLU A 16 5.26 -6.40 13.39
C GLU A 16 5.51 -5.07 12.64
N VAL A 17 6.59 -4.99 11.88
CA VAL A 17 6.86 -3.82 11.02
C VAL A 17 5.77 -3.66 9.97
N VAL A 18 5.39 -4.73 9.27
CA VAL A 18 4.35 -4.69 8.22
C VAL A 18 2.97 -4.38 8.81
N GLU A 19 2.63 -4.94 9.97
CA GLU A 19 1.38 -4.65 10.68
C GLU A 19 1.29 -3.18 11.12
N SER A 20 2.41 -2.57 11.49
CA SER A 20 2.48 -1.17 11.92
C SER A 20 2.21 -0.16 10.80
N TRP A 21 2.17 -0.59 9.54
CA TRP A 21 1.93 0.29 8.40
C TRP A 21 0.54 0.94 8.50
N LYS A 22 0.53 2.27 8.51
CA LYS A 22 -0.69 3.10 8.51
C LYS A 22 -1.34 3.12 7.15
N VAL A 23 -2.00 2.02 6.79
CA VAL A 23 -2.80 1.91 5.56
C VAL A 23 -4.21 2.48 5.82
N PRO A 24 -4.68 3.46 5.03
CA PRO A 24 -6.04 3.97 5.15
C PRO A 24 -7.10 2.86 5.01
N SER A 25 -8.17 2.93 5.79
CA SER A 25 -9.24 1.93 5.77
C SER A 25 -10.03 1.90 4.45
N ASP A 26 -9.97 2.98 3.69
CA ASP A 26 -10.61 3.16 2.38
C ASP A 26 -9.66 2.86 1.20
N ALA A 27 -8.49 2.27 1.46
CA ALA A 27 -7.54 1.84 0.44
C ALA A 27 -7.53 0.29 0.29
N PRO A 28 -8.58 -0.32 -0.30
CA PRO A 28 -8.75 -1.78 -0.32
C PRO A 28 -7.58 -2.52 -0.99
N VAL A 29 -6.99 -1.94 -2.04
CA VAL A 29 -5.83 -2.54 -2.72
C VAL A 29 -4.59 -2.55 -1.81
N ALA A 30 -4.33 -1.45 -1.10
CA ALA A 30 -3.21 -1.36 -0.16
C ALA A 30 -3.41 -2.30 1.03
N LEU A 31 -4.64 -2.43 1.53
CA LEU A 31 -5.00 -3.38 2.58
C LEU A 31 -4.75 -4.83 2.13
N GLN A 32 -5.14 -5.16 0.90
CA GLN A 32 -4.90 -6.48 0.32
C GLN A 32 -3.41 -6.79 0.17
N ILE A 33 -2.61 -5.82 -0.28
CA ILE A 33 -1.15 -5.99 -0.42
C ILE A 33 -0.52 -6.26 0.95
N ARG A 34 -0.87 -5.46 1.97
CA ARG A 34 -0.37 -5.68 3.35
C ARG A 34 -0.76 -7.07 3.87
N HIS A 35 -2.00 -7.50 3.65
CA HIS A 35 -2.46 -8.83 4.05
C HIS A 35 -1.67 -9.95 3.35
N ASN A 36 -1.47 -9.86 2.04
CA ASN A 36 -0.72 -10.87 1.29
C ASN A 36 0.73 -10.99 1.75
N ILE A 37 1.36 -9.86 2.12
CA ILE A 37 2.71 -9.84 2.68
C ILE A 37 2.74 -10.58 4.03
N LEU A 38 1.79 -10.30 4.92
CA LEU A 38 1.70 -10.99 6.22
C LEU A 38 1.51 -12.50 6.05
N VAL A 39 0.64 -12.92 5.14
CA VAL A 39 0.44 -14.35 4.81
C VAL A 39 1.74 -15.00 4.28
N ALA A 40 2.52 -14.27 3.48
CA ALA A 40 3.82 -14.78 3.01
C ALA A 40 4.83 -14.92 4.16
N ILE A 41 4.90 -13.93 5.07
CA ILE A 41 5.75 -13.98 6.26
C ILE A 41 5.38 -15.19 7.14
N GLU A 42 4.08 -15.41 7.40
CA GLU A 42 3.58 -16.59 8.12
C GLU A 42 3.98 -17.92 7.43
N GLY A 43 4.11 -17.91 6.10
CA GLY A 43 4.57 -19.04 5.30
C GLY A 43 6.09 -19.28 5.32
N GLY A 44 6.87 -18.51 6.08
CA GLY A 44 8.31 -18.62 6.19
C GLY A 44 9.10 -17.73 5.22
N TYR A 45 8.45 -16.75 4.59
CA TYR A 45 9.09 -15.74 3.77
C TYR A 45 9.29 -14.44 4.58
N ASP A 46 10.00 -14.55 5.71
CA ASP A 46 10.18 -13.46 6.69
C ASP A 46 11.52 -12.70 6.54
N ASP A 47 12.37 -13.09 5.57
CA ASP A 47 13.55 -12.32 5.20
C ASP A 47 13.11 -10.91 4.72
N PRO A 48 13.56 -9.82 5.39
CA PRO A 48 13.22 -8.45 5.03
C PRO A 48 13.44 -8.13 3.54
N GLN A 49 14.51 -8.69 2.96
CA GLN A 49 14.87 -8.43 1.58
C GLN A 49 13.89 -9.10 0.62
N LEU A 50 13.46 -10.32 0.96
CA LEU A 50 12.49 -11.08 0.19
C LEU A 50 11.08 -10.49 0.30
N VAL A 51 10.69 -10.01 1.49
CA VAL A 51 9.42 -9.29 1.68
C VAL A 51 9.37 -8.01 0.84
N ALA A 52 10.48 -7.25 0.81
CA ALA A 52 10.59 -6.08 -0.04
C ALA A 52 10.42 -6.44 -1.51
N ASP A 53 11.14 -7.45 -2.01
CA ASP A 53 11.06 -7.91 -3.39
C ASP A 53 9.67 -8.45 -3.75
N LEU A 54 9.02 -9.19 -2.84
CA LEU A 54 7.68 -9.74 -3.02
C LEU A 54 6.62 -8.63 -3.10
N ALA A 55 6.80 -7.54 -2.35
CA ALA A 55 5.88 -6.40 -2.34
C ALA A 55 5.99 -5.53 -3.61
N VAL A 56 7.16 -5.49 -4.27
CA VAL A 56 7.40 -4.63 -5.45
C VAL A 56 6.44 -4.97 -6.60
N GLY A 57 6.23 -6.25 -6.91
CA GLY A 57 5.35 -6.67 -8.01
C GLY A 57 3.90 -6.15 -7.85
N PRO A 58 3.21 -6.48 -6.74
CA PRO A 58 1.87 -5.97 -6.45
C PRO A 58 1.79 -4.43 -6.40
N LEU A 59 2.82 -3.76 -5.87
CA LEU A 59 2.86 -2.30 -5.82
C LEU A 59 2.95 -1.68 -7.21
N VAL A 60 3.81 -2.20 -8.10
CA VAL A 60 3.90 -1.73 -9.49
C VAL A 60 2.56 -1.87 -10.21
N VAL A 61 1.86 -2.99 -10.02
CA VAL A 61 0.53 -3.20 -10.61
C VAL A 61 -0.50 -2.21 -10.04
N ALA A 62 -0.50 -2.01 -8.72
CA ALA A 62 -1.42 -1.07 -8.07
C ALA A 62 -1.18 0.38 -8.52
N VAL A 63 0.08 0.79 -8.63
CA VAL A 63 0.46 2.12 -9.12
C VAL A 63 0.03 2.32 -10.57
N GLY A 64 0.31 1.37 -11.46
CA GLY A 64 -0.10 1.48 -12.87
C GLY A 64 -1.62 1.58 -13.05
N ARG A 65 -2.41 0.88 -12.21
CA ARG A 65 -3.87 1.04 -12.16
C ARG A 65 -4.28 2.43 -11.71
N LEU A 66 -3.70 2.92 -10.61
CA LEU A 66 -4.00 4.26 -10.08
C LEU A 66 -3.66 5.36 -11.10
N GLU A 67 -2.55 5.24 -11.81
CA GLU A 67 -2.16 6.17 -12.88
C GLU A 67 -3.18 6.19 -14.02
N THR A 68 -3.66 5.01 -14.42
CA THR A 68 -4.69 4.86 -15.47
C THR A 68 -6.01 5.46 -15.03
N ASP A 69 -6.50 5.08 -13.84
CA ASP A 69 -7.78 5.57 -13.30
C ASP A 69 -7.75 7.09 -13.09
N LEU A 70 -6.62 7.64 -12.64
CA LEU A 70 -6.44 9.08 -12.47
C LEU A 70 -6.44 9.82 -13.81
N ALA A 71 -5.79 9.26 -14.84
CA ALA A 71 -5.79 9.85 -16.17
C ALA A 71 -7.20 9.88 -16.78
N ASP A 72 -7.97 8.81 -16.60
CA ASP A 72 -9.35 8.73 -17.06
C ASP A 72 -10.28 9.67 -16.29
N ALA A 73 -10.14 9.74 -14.96
CA ALA A 73 -10.91 10.68 -14.13
C ALA A 73 -10.65 12.14 -14.54
N ARG A 74 -9.38 12.51 -14.76
CA ARG A 74 -9.00 13.86 -15.23
C ARG A 74 -9.60 14.17 -16.60
N ARG A 75 -9.57 13.21 -17.53
CA ARG A 75 -10.20 13.37 -18.85
C ARG A 75 -11.69 13.61 -18.71
N ARG A 76 -12.37 12.80 -17.89
CA ARG A 76 -13.82 12.90 -17.69
C ARG A 76 -14.22 14.23 -17.05
N ILE A 77 -13.47 14.71 -16.07
CA ILE A 77 -13.68 16.04 -15.47
C ILE A 77 -13.59 17.12 -16.54
N ALA A 78 -12.54 17.12 -17.35
CA ALA A 78 -12.36 18.11 -18.41
C ALA A 78 -13.46 18.08 -19.49
N GLU A 79 -14.02 16.91 -19.79
CA GLU A 79 -15.18 16.77 -20.68
C GLU A 79 -16.45 17.36 -20.06
N LEU A 80 -16.69 17.08 -18.78
CA LEU A 80 -17.86 17.60 -18.05
C LEU A 80 -17.78 19.11 -17.88
N GLU A 81 -16.60 19.65 -17.55
CA GLU A 81 -16.37 21.09 -17.46
C GLU A 81 -16.63 21.80 -18.79
N ARG A 82 -16.19 21.22 -19.91
CA ARG A 82 -16.51 21.76 -21.25
C ARG A 82 -18.01 21.74 -21.54
N ALA A 83 -18.68 20.64 -21.27
CA ALA A 83 -20.12 20.51 -21.51
C ALA A 83 -20.95 21.51 -20.69
N LEU A 84 -20.53 21.79 -19.44
CA LEU A 84 -21.16 22.80 -18.60
C LEU A 84 -20.95 24.22 -19.17
N ALA A 85 -19.73 24.57 -19.56
CA ALA A 85 -19.42 25.88 -20.15
C ALA A 85 -20.18 26.15 -21.47
N ASP A 86 -20.29 25.13 -22.32
CA ASP A 86 -21.06 25.20 -23.58
C ASP A 86 -22.57 25.35 -23.32
N GLY A 87 -23.08 24.75 -22.23
CA GLY A 87 -24.47 24.85 -21.80
C GLY A 87 -24.84 26.19 -21.16
N GLU A 88 -23.92 26.82 -20.42
CA GLU A 88 -24.09 28.17 -19.86
C GLU A 88 -23.99 29.29 -20.91
N SER A 89 -23.39 29.01 -22.07
CA SER A 89 -23.23 29.95 -23.17
C SER A 89 -24.44 30.04 -24.11
N LYS A 90 -25.53 29.31 -23.81
CA LYS A 90 -26.72 29.18 -24.67
C LYS A 90 -27.99 29.66 -23.96
#